data_AF-A0A8J7TET8-F1
#
_entry.id   AF-A0A8J7TET8-F1
#
_cell.length_a   1.000
_cell.length_b   1.000
_cell.length_c   1.000
_cell.angle_alpha   90.00
_cell.angle_beta   90.00
_cell.angle_gamma   90.00
#
_symmetry.space_group_name_H-M   'P 1'
#
loop_
_entity.id
_entity.type
_entity.pdbx_description
1 polymer ?
#
loop_
_entity_poly.entity_id
_entity_poly.type
_entity_poly.pdbx_seq_one_letter_code
_entity_poly.pdbx_strand_id
1 'polypeptide(L)' 'MTCEGCSGAVTRVLNKLRVKFDIDLPNKKVFIESEQSAEVLLETLKKTGKTVTYIGPK' A
#
# COMPACT_ATOMS: atom_id res chain seq x y z
N MET A 1 -7.74 4.58 -4.01
CA MET A 1 -6.87 4.99 -5.13
C MET A 1 -7.77 5.19 -6.34
N THR A 2 -7.76 6.37 -6.97
CA THR A 2 -8.70 6.70 -8.08
C THR A 2 -8.01 7.18 -9.35
N CYS A 3 -6.69 7.39 -9.32
CA CYS A 3 -5.88 7.82 -10.47
C CYS A 3 -4.42 7.34 -10.33
N GLU A 4 -3.63 7.46 -11.38
CA GLU A 4 -2.20 7.11 -11.39
C GLU A 4 -1.40 7.89 -10.34
N GLY A 5 -1.78 9.14 -10.05
CA GLY A 5 -1.17 9.90 -8.96
C GLY A 5 -1.41 9.27 -7.58
N CYS A 6 -2.54 8.58 -7.38
CA CYS A 6 -2.83 7.88 -6.14
C CYS A 6 -1.94 6.64 -5.96
N SER A 7 -1.77 5.84 -7.02
CA SER A 7 -0.89 4.68 -6.98
C SER A 7 0.57 5.11 -6.85
N GLY A 8 0.99 6.18 -7.53
CA GLY A 8 2.35 6.73 -7.39
C GLY A 8 2.71 7.13 -5.94
N ALA A 9 1.76 7.71 -5.20
CA ALA A 9 1.97 8.03 -3.78
C ALA A 9 2.16 6.76 -2.92
N VAL A 10 1.41 5.69 -3.21
CA VAL A 10 1.54 4.39 -2.52
C VAL A 10 2.89 3.74 -2.86
N THR A 11 3.24 3.69 -4.15
CA THR A 11 4.54 3.21 -4.64
C THR A 11 5.70 3.92 -3.95
N ARG A 12 5.65 5.25 -3.80
CA ARG A 12 6.71 6.03 -3.16
C ARG A 12 6.93 5.64 -1.70
N VAL A 13 5.88 5.38 -0.92
CA VAL A 13 6.03 5.03 0.49
C VAL A 13 6.45 3.57 0.69
N LEU A 14 5.95 2.65 -0.15
CA LEU A 14 6.33 1.23 -0.09
C LEU A 14 7.76 1.00 -0.56
N ASN A 15 8.24 1.73 -1.58
CA ASN A 15 9.65 1.69 -2.00
C ASN A 15 10.62 2.11 -0.89
N LYS A 16 10.21 3.00 0.02
CA LYS A 16 11.02 3.36 1.20
C LYS A 16 11.13 2.21 2.20
N LEU A 17 10.13 1.35 2.28
CA LEU A 17 10.14 0.14 3.12
C LEU A 17 10.88 -1.03 2.46
N ARG A 18 11.27 -0.92 1.18
CA ARG A 18 11.95 -1.97 0.41
C ARG A 18 11.20 -3.31 0.40
N VAL A 19 9.87 -3.24 0.33
CA VAL A 19 8.98 -4.41 0.23
C VAL A 19 8.63 -4.71 -1.21
N LYS A 20 8.28 -5.95 -1.53
CA LYS A 20 7.67 -6.31 -2.80
C LYS A 20 6.16 -6.05 -2.73
N PHE A 21 5.58 -5.53 -3.80
CA PHE A 21 4.15 -5.26 -3.84
C PHE A 21 3.60 -5.23 -5.27
N ASP A 22 2.29 -5.40 -5.37
CA ASP A 22 1.51 -5.25 -6.59
C ASP A 22 0.30 -4.35 -6.33
N ILE A 23 -0.05 -3.50 -7.30
CA ILE A 23 -1.17 -2.54 -7.20
C ILE A 23 -2.23 -2.91 -8.21
N ASP A 24 -3.39 -3.32 -7.70
CA ASP A 24 -4.60 -3.51 -8.48
C ASP A 24 -5.44 -2.23 -8.38
N LEU A 25 -5.17 -1.31 -9.31
CA LEU A 25 -5.85 -0.02 -9.38
C LEU A 25 -7.36 -0.15 -9.63
N PRO A 26 -7.85 -1.01 -10.58
CA PRO A 26 -9.28 -1.23 -10.78
C PRO A 26 -10.02 -1.63 -9.50
N ASN A 27 -9.45 -2.54 -8.71
CA ASN A 27 -10.07 -3.01 -7.47
C ASN A 27 -9.66 -2.22 -6.23
N LYS A 28 -8.82 -1.18 -6.40
CA LYS A 28 -8.30 -0.32 -5.32
C LYS A 28 -7.56 -1.12 -4.25
N LYS A 29 -6.87 -2.19 -4.63
CA LYS A 29 -6.11 -3.07 -3.73
C LYS A 29 -4.60 -2.87 -3.91
N VAL A 30 -3.87 -3.14 -2.84
CA VAL A 30 -2.41 -3.29 -2.87
C VAL A 30 -2.07 -4.59 -2.14
N PHE A 31 -1.29 -5.44 -2.80
CA PHE A 31 -0.78 -6.69 -2.24
C PHE A 31 0.68 -6.45 -1.86
N ILE A 32 1.07 -6.79 -0.64
CA ILE A 32 2.42 -6.50 -0.12
C ILE A 32 3.00 -7.80 0.44
N GLU A 33 4.19 -8.16 0.00
CA GLU A 33 5.00 -9.25 0.53
C GLU A 33 6.10 -8.63 1.41
N SER A 34 6.03 -8.91 2.72
CA SER A 34 6.88 -8.30 3.74
C SER A 34 6.90 -9.14 5.01
N GLU A 35 8.01 -9.14 5.74
CA GLU A 35 8.12 -9.69 7.10
C GLU A 35 7.60 -8.72 8.18
N GLN A 36 7.37 -7.47 7.81
CA GLN A 36 6.85 -6.45 8.73
C GLN A 36 5.39 -6.72 9.10
N SER A 37 5.00 -6.33 10.31
CA SER A 37 3.62 -6.47 10.75
C SER A 37 2.65 -5.63 9.91
N ALA A 38 1.39 -6.06 9.86
CA ALA A 38 0.33 -5.33 9.18
C ALA A 38 0.20 -3.88 9.71
N GLU A 39 0.44 -3.66 11.00
CA GLU A 39 0.41 -2.34 11.63
C GLU A 39 1.44 -1.38 11.02
N VAL A 40 2.69 -1.82 10.86
CA VAL A 40 3.77 -1.01 10.25
C VAL A 40 3.44 -0.67 8.79
N LEU A 41 2.88 -1.63 8.06
CA LEU A 41 2.44 -1.40 6.67
C LEU A 41 1.29 -0.40 6.60
N LEU A 42 0.30 -0.53 7.49
CA LEU A 42 -0.83 0.40 7.58
C LEU A 42 -0.40 1.81 7.94
N GLU A 43 0.46 1.98 8.94
CA GLU A 43 1.01 3.29 9.32
C GLU A 43 1.77 3.94 8.17
N THR A 44 2.53 3.15 7.42
CA THR A 44 3.24 3.66 6.24
C THR A 44 2.27 4.10 5.13
N LEU A 45 1.24 3.32 4.87
CA LEU A 45 0.23 3.67 3.86
C LEU A 45 -0.60 4.89 4.25
N LYS A 46 -0.89 5.10 5.54
CA LYS A 46 -1.57 6.30 6.05
C LYS A 46 -0.83 7.61 5.70
N LYS A 47 0.51 7.58 5.57
CA LYS A 47 1.32 8.74 5.14
C LYS A 47 0.96 9.24 3.74
N THR A 48 0.22 8.47 2.95
CA THR A 48 -0.26 8.88 1.62
C THR A 48 -1.49 9.78 1.66
N GLY A 49 -2.04 10.05 2.86
CA GLY A 49 -3.25 10.85 3.06
C GLY A 49 -4.54 10.16 2.58
N LYS A 50 -4.49 8.83 2.38
CA LYS A 50 -5.61 8.04 1.86
C LYS A 50 -6.22 7.20 2.97
N THR A 51 -7.52 6.95 2.86
CA THR A 51 -8.18 5.91 3.65
C THR A 51 -7.62 4.55 3.24
N VAL A 52 -7.13 3.80 4.22
CA VAL A 52 -6.50 2.49 4.04
C VAL A 52 -7.14 1.52 5.04
N THR A 53 -7.53 0.34 4.57
CA THR A 53 -8.12 -0.72 5.39
C THR A 53 -7.38 -2.02 5.11
N TYR A 54 -7.09 -2.79 6.17
CA TYR A 54 -6.49 -4.11 6.03
C TYR A 54 -7.57 -5.15 5.70
N ILE A 55 -7.32 -5.97 4.69
CA ILE A 55 -8.27 -6.98 4.18
C ILE A 55 -7.85 -8.43 4.47
N GLY A 56 -6.75 -8.63 5.19
CA GLY A 56 -6.20 -9.96 5.50
C GLY A 56 -5.11 -10.43 4.52
N PRO A 57 -4.52 -11.61 4.77
CA PRO A 57 -3.64 -12.29 3.84
C PRO A 57 -4.39 -12.72 2.56
N LYS A 58 -3.64 -12.89 1.47
CA LYS A 58 -4.16 -13.43 0.20
C LYS A 58 -4.37 -14.94 0.27
#